data_AF-A0A6N9BCN4-F1
#
_entry.id   AF-A0A6N9BCN4-F1
#
_cell.length_a   1.000
_cell.length_b   1.000
_cell.length_c   1.000
_cell.angle_alpha   90.00
_cell.angle_beta   90.00
_cell.angle_gamma   90.00
#
_symmetry.space_group_name_H-M   'P 1'
#
loop_
_entity.id
_entity.type
_entity.pdbx_description
1 polymer ?
#
loop_
_entity_poly.entity_id
_entity_poly.type
_entity_poly.pdbx_seq_one_letter_code
_entity_poly.pdbx_strand_id
1 'polypeptide(L)'
;MDARNGEILHSRSADRILHPASLTKMMTLYVVFEAVENGEISLDTRVLISKRAAAEPPSKLYLRAGSRVRLRYLIRGAAVRSANDASTALAEAIEGSLEAFTKRMNNTAKQMGMKNTHFKNANGLTQKGHYSTARDMTILGRHMVYDYPDYYNLFSRKYTNVGGQTVYNTNRRFLTNYSGADGIKTGYTQAAGFNLVASAKRGNVRIITTVFGGKSTTTRNAQVAKLMDLGFSRAKANVRLVRPKVPSYGKYTLNGKVLAELSSPTLRPEVLVEMGDMQEKVESVEVDFVGLDDSNQSEIIELGGASDPLMIDGQEWDSFSPLPRPRGLTLLHGTNIVSKNSGVVLGTYYSKSLANSNARRLEFMVPSELFSAKKVLIDDGRGIVLKYIGMDEKSAEKVCRILVRRKSECQVLYIR
;
A
#
# COMPACT_ATOMS: atom_id res chain seq x y z
N MET A 1 -5.64 19.70 3.34
CA MET A 1 -7.00 19.21 3.63
C MET A 1 -6.97 18.48 4.95
N ASP A 2 -7.94 18.73 5.83
CA ASP A 2 -8.23 17.80 6.92
C ASP A 2 -8.97 16.59 6.33
N ALA A 3 -8.34 15.42 6.36
CA ALA A 3 -8.87 14.24 5.71
C ALA A 3 -10.15 13.74 6.40
N ARG A 4 -10.34 14.06 7.69
CA ARG A 4 -11.46 13.56 8.50
C ARG A 4 -12.81 14.05 8.01
N ASN A 5 -12.91 15.30 7.58
CA ASN A 5 -14.16 15.91 7.13
C ASN A 5 -14.07 16.41 5.68
N GLY A 6 -12.89 16.42 5.07
CA GLY A 6 -12.66 16.93 3.72
C GLY A 6 -12.44 18.46 3.66
N GLU A 7 -12.32 19.13 4.80
CA GLU A 7 -12.16 20.58 4.89
C GLU A 7 -10.83 21.04 4.27
N ILE A 8 -10.90 22.07 3.44
CA ILE A 8 -9.72 22.69 2.83
C ILE A 8 -9.16 23.75 3.76
N LEU A 9 -8.11 23.39 4.52
CA LEU A 9 -7.44 24.30 5.47
C LEU A 9 -6.56 25.37 4.81
N HIS A 10 -6.07 25.09 3.61
CA HIS A 10 -5.25 25.99 2.80
C HIS A 10 -5.25 25.55 1.34
N SER A 11 -5.24 26.51 0.41
CA SER A 11 -5.08 26.25 -1.02
C SER A 11 -4.45 27.45 -1.73
N ARG A 12 -3.59 27.19 -2.71
CA ARG A 12 -3.08 28.19 -3.65
C ARG A 12 -3.06 27.59 -5.05
N SER A 13 -3.71 28.25 -6.01
CA SER A 13 -3.82 27.79 -7.41
C SER A 13 -4.25 26.32 -7.52
N ALA A 14 -5.11 25.86 -6.61
CA ALA A 14 -5.38 24.43 -6.45
C ALA A 14 -6.13 23.81 -7.63
N ASP A 15 -6.81 24.63 -8.43
CA ASP A 15 -7.56 24.25 -9.63
C ASP A 15 -6.77 24.46 -10.94
N ARG A 16 -5.48 24.82 -10.85
CA ARG A 16 -4.62 24.97 -12.04
C ARG A 16 -4.42 23.60 -12.70
N ILE A 17 -4.74 23.53 -13.99
CA ILE A 17 -4.55 22.35 -14.84
C ILE A 17 -3.05 22.13 -15.06
N LEU A 18 -2.55 20.96 -14.64
CA LEU A 18 -1.14 20.59 -14.72
C LEU A 18 -1.00 19.11 -15.10
N HIS A 19 0.18 18.73 -15.59
CA HIS A 19 0.50 17.33 -15.79
C HIS A 19 0.67 16.62 -14.42
N PRO A 20 -0.08 15.55 -14.14
CA PRO A 20 0.01 14.83 -12.87
C PRO A 20 1.29 14.01 -12.71
N ALA A 21 1.97 13.69 -13.82
CA ALA A 21 3.06 12.71 -13.82
C ALA A 21 2.62 11.40 -13.13
N SER A 22 3.53 10.71 -12.44
CA SER A 22 3.20 9.47 -11.71
C SER A 22 2.19 9.59 -10.56
N LEU A 23 1.64 10.77 -10.26
CA LEU A 23 0.45 10.86 -9.40
C LEU A 23 -0.74 10.12 -10.00
N THR A 24 -0.81 10.00 -11.34
CA THR A 24 -1.77 9.18 -12.09
C THR A 24 -1.87 7.75 -11.56
N LYS A 25 -0.77 7.18 -11.08
CA LYS A 25 -0.76 5.81 -10.54
C LYS A 25 -1.62 5.65 -9.29
N MET A 26 -1.97 6.73 -8.59
CA MET A 26 -2.97 6.67 -7.52
C MET A 26 -4.32 6.25 -8.09
N MET A 27 -4.75 6.79 -9.23
CA MET A 27 -6.02 6.40 -9.87
C MET A 27 -5.93 4.99 -10.44
N THR A 28 -4.81 4.65 -11.08
CA THR A 28 -4.56 3.29 -11.56
C THR A 28 -4.69 2.27 -10.44
N LEU A 29 -4.03 2.51 -9.30
CA LEU A 29 -4.10 1.62 -8.15
C LEU A 29 -5.48 1.61 -7.51
N TYR A 30 -6.17 2.75 -7.47
CA TYR A 30 -7.55 2.83 -6.98
C TYR A 30 -8.48 1.89 -7.78
N VAL A 31 -8.42 1.95 -9.11
CA VAL A 31 -9.19 1.06 -10.01
C VAL A 31 -8.75 -0.40 -9.85
N VAL A 32 -7.46 -0.67 -9.62
CA VAL A 32 -6.99 -2.04 -9.35
C VAL A 32 -7.53 -2.58 -8.03
N PHE A 33 -7.57 -1.77 -6.98
CA PHE A 33 -8.10 -2.19 -5.68
C PHE A 33 -9.60 -2.46 -5.76
N GLU A 34 -10.33 -1.60 -6.47
CA GLU A 34 -11.73 -1.82 -6.81
C GLU A 34 -11.95 -3.17 -7.50
N ALA A 35 -11.21 -3.44 -8.58
CA ALA A 35 -11.34 -4.68 -9.34
C ALA A 35 -11.02 -5.93 -8.49
N VAL A 36 -10.07 -5.82 -7.55
CA VAL A 36 -9.74 -6.90 -6.62
C VAL A 36 -10.85 -7.13 -5.59
N GLU A 37 -11.38 -6.06 -4.97
CA GLU A 37 -12.47 -6.14 -3.99
C GLU A 37 -13.78 -6.65 -4.62
N ASN A 38 -14.04 -6.30 -5.88
CA ASN A 38 -15.19 -6.80 -6.65
C ASN A 38 -15.02 -8.23 -7.17
N GLY A 39 -13.84 -8.84 -6.99
CA GLY A 39 -13.55 -10.19 -7.47
C GLY A 39 -13.35 -10.31 -8.98
N GLU A 40 -13.17 -9.19 -9.69
CA GLU A 40 -12.87 -9.18 -11.14
C GLU A 40 -11.50 -9.82 -11.44
N ILE A 41 -10.54 -9.65 -10.53
CA ILE A 41 -9.20 -10.21 -10.63
C ILE A 41 -8.62 -10.51 -9.25
N SER A 42 -7.88 -11.63 -9.12
CA SER A 42 -7.22 -11.98 -7.87
C SER A 42 -5.80 -11.39 -7.77
N LEU A 43 -5.33 -11.13 -6.55
CA LEU A 43 -3.94 -10.73 -6.26
C LEU A 43 -2.87 -11.73 -6.77
N ASP A 44 -3.25 -12.96 -7.11
CA ASP A 44 -2.36 -13.98 -7.68
C ASP A 44 -2.55 -14.27 -9.14
N THR A 45 -3.48 -13.58 -9.79
CA THR A 45 -3.62 -13.70 -11.24
C THR A 45 -2.24 -13.44 -11.87
N ARG A 46 -1.77 -14.44 -12.64
CA ARG A 46 -0.52 -14.36 -13.38
C ARG A 46 -0.77 -13.53 -14.64
N VAL A 47 -0.44 -12.25 -14.56
CA VAL A 47 -0.60 -11.29 -15.64
C VAL A 47 0.47 -11.51 -16.70
N LEU A 48 0.06 -11.71 -17.95
CA LEU A 48 0.95 -11.76 -19.10
C LEU A 48 1.48 -10.34 -19.38
N ILE A 49 2.80 -10.20 -19.39
CA ILE A 49 3.44 -8.91 -19.68
C ILE A 49 3.48 -8.70 -21.20
N SER A 50 2.77 -7.70 -21.69
CA SER A 50 2.77 -7.35 -23.11
C SER A 50 4.10 -6.72 -23.54
N LYS A 51 4.35 -6.72 -24.86
CA LYS A 51 5.47 -5.95 -25.45
C LYS A 51 5.36 -4.45 -25.12
N ARG A 52 4.13 -3.92 -25.09
CA ARG A 52 3.85 -2.52 -24.73
C ARG A 52 4.28 -2.22 -23.30
N ALA A 53 3.82 -3.01 -22.33
CA ALA A 53 4.17 -2.84 -20.93
C ALA A 53 5.69 -2.89 -20.72
N ALA A 54 6.38 -3.88 -21.30
CA ALA A 54 7.84 -4.00 -21.18
C ALA A 54 8.60 -2.81 -21.81
N ALA A 55 8.06 -2.23 -22.88
CA ALA A 55 8.65 -1.12 -23.63
C ALA A 55 8.46 0.25 -22.96
N GLU A 56 7.66 0.37 -21.89
CA GLU A 56 7.50 1.62 -21.17
C GLU A 56 8.86 2.18 -20.70
N PRO A 57 9.07 3.51 -20.76
CA PRO A 57 10.28 4.14 -20.25
C PRO A 57 10.37 4.05 -18.72
N PRO A 58 11.56 4.18 -18.11
CA PRO A 58 11.71 4.21 -16.66
C PRO A 58 11.03 5.44 -16.02
N SER A 59 10.70 5.44 -14.74
CA SER A 59 10.89 4.38 -13.72
C SER A 59 10.09 3.11 -14.05
N LYS A 60 10.71 1.94 -13.93
CA LYS A 60 10.11 0.64 -14.28
C LYS A 60 10.75 -0.52 -13.50
N LEU A 61 10.15 -1.71 -13.55
CA LEU A 61 10.69 -2.95 -12.98
C LEU A 61 11.57 -3.74 -13.98
N TYR A 62 11.57 -3.32 -15.25
CA TYR A 62 12.22 -4.03 -16.35
C TYR A 62 11.57 -5.40 -16.61
N LEU A 63 10.23 -5.44 -16.57
CA LEU A 63 9.46 -6.65 -16.84
C LEU A 63 9.73 -7.16 -18.27
N ARG A 64 9.93 -8.47 -18.42
CA ARG A 64 10.19 -9.10 -19.72
C ARG A 64 8.88 -9.37 -20.46
N ALA A 65 8.77 -8.95 -21.70
CA ALA A 65 7.61 -9.28 -22.54
C ALA A 65 7.44 -10.80 -22.68
N GLY A 66 6.19 -11.28 -22.62
CA GLY A 66 5.85 -12.71 -22.65
C GLY A 66 5.95 -13.42 -21.30
N SER A 67 6.62 -12.83 -20.30
CA SER A 67 6.65 -13.38 -18.94
C SER A 67 5.28 -13.24 -18.24
N ARG A 68 5.10 -13.98 -17.15
CA ARG A 68 3.91 -13.92 -16.31
C ARG A 68 4.27 -13.49 -14.89
N VAL A 69 3.65 -12.43 -14.40
CA VAL A 69 3.92 -11.85 -13.08
C VAL A 69 2.63 -11.80 -12.27
N ARG A 70 2.67 -12.18 -10.99
CA ARG A 70 1.50 -12.09 -10.11
C ARG A 70 1.07 -10.64 -9.90
N LEU A 71 -0.24 -10.37 -9.97
CA LEU A 71 -0.83 -9.03 -9.81
C LEU A 71 -0.29 -8.26 -8.60
N ARG A 72 -0.17 -8.93 -7.43
CA ARG A 72 0.37 -8.34 -6.19
C ARG A 72 1.74 -7.68 -6.36
N TYR A 73 2.60 -8.22 -7.23
CA TYR A 73 3.95 -7.70 -7.46
C TYR A 73 3.92 -6.48 -8.37
N LEU A 74 3.04 -6.48 -9.37
CA LEU A 74 2.79 -5.30 -10.21
C LEU A 74 2.23 -4.14 -9.37
N ILE A 75 1.26 -4.43 -8.49
CA ILE A 75 0.71 -3.45 -7.54
C ILE A 75 1.81 -2.84 -6.67
N ARG A 76 2.65 -3.67 -6.05
CA ARG A 76 3.78 -3.23 -5.21
C ARG A 76 4.76 -2.37 -6.02
N GLY A 77 5.11 -2.78 -7.24
CA GLY A 77 5.99 -2.03 -8.13
C GLY A 77 5.43 -0.66 -8.52
N ALA A 78 4.15 -0.60 -8.88
CA ALA A 78 3.47 0.65 -9.23
C ALA A 78 3.32 1.59 -8.02
N ALA A 79 2.97 1.07 -6.84
CA ALA A 79 2.79 1.86 -5.63
C ALA A 79 4.12 2.41 -5.07
N VAL A 80 5.13 1.54 -4.97
CA VAL A 80 6.38 1.83 -4.25
C VAL A 80 7.47 2.36 -5.20
N ARG A 81 7.82 1.61 -6.25
CA ARG A 81 8.86 2.00 -7.21
C ARG A 81 8.35 2.98 -8.28
N SER A 82 7.04 3.21 -8.33
CA SER A 82 6.40 4.03 -9.35
C SER A 82 6.60 3.48 -10.77
N ALA A 83 6.64 2.15 -10.90
CA ALA A 83 7.00 1.46 -12.13
C ALA A 83 5.94 1.62 -13.24
N ASN A 84 6.35 2.11 -14.42
CA ASN A 84 5.49 2.38 -15.57
C ASN A 84 5.01 1.09 -16.25
N ASP A 85 5.92 0.15 -16.46
CA ASP A 85 5.64 -1.18 -17.01
C ASP A 85 4.59 -1.93 -16.18
N ALA A 86 4.72 -1.89 -14.85
CA ALA A 86 3.75 -2.48 -13.95
C ALA A 86 2.37 -1.82 -14.07
N SER A 87 2.29 -0.48 -14.15
CA SER A 87 1.02 0.23 -14.31
C SER A 87 0.33 -0.08 -15.64
N THR A 88 1.09 -0.17 -16.74
CA THR A 88 0.55 -0.55 -18.06
C THR A 88 0.07 -1.99 -18.05
N ALA A 89 0.83 -2.93 -17.46
CA ALA A 89 0.41 -4.33 -17.31
C ALA A 89 -0.85 -4.49 -16.44
N LEU A 90 -0.97 -3.72 -15.35
CA LEU A 90 -2.17 -3.70 -14.50
C LEU A 90 -3.41 -3.26 -15.30
N ALA A 91 -3.26 -2.20 -16.09
CA ALA A 91 -4.35 -1.67 -16.90
C ALA A 91 -4.83 -2.66 -17.96
N GLU A 92 -3.89 -3.30 -18.68
CA GLU A 92 -4.19 -4.34 -19.66
C GLU A 92 -4.81 -5.59 -19.01
N ALA A 93 -4.39 -5.96 -17.80
CA ALA A 93 -4.93 -7.12 -17.08
C ALA A 93 -6.40 -6.94 -16.65
N ILE A 94 -6.81 -5.72 -16.30
CA ILE A 94 -8.16 -5.46 -15.77
C ILE A 94 -9.16 -5.22 -16.91
N GLU A 95 -8.77 -4.42 -17.91
CA GLU A 95 -9.71 -3.93 -18.92
C GLU A 95 -9.39 -4.43 -20.34
N GLY A 96 -8.37 -5.28 -20.49
CA GLY A 96 -7.89 -5.80 -21.78
C GLY A 96 -7.16 -4.76 -22.64
N SER A 97 -7.43 -3.46 -22.46
CA SER A 97 -6.80 -2.37 -23.21
C SER A 97 -6.62 -1.09 -22.38
N LEU A 98 -5.62 -0.28 -22.74
CA LEU A 98 -5.39 1.03 -22.13
C LEU A 98 -6.55 2.01 -22.38
N GLU A 99 -7.23 1.91 -23.52
CA GLU A 99 -8.36 2.78 -23.84
C GLU A 99 -9.53 2.51 -22.89
N ALA A 100 -9.93 1.24 -22.74
CA ALA A 100 -10.97 0.85 -21.78
C ALA A 100 -10.56 1.22 -20.34
N PHE A 101 -9.30 0.99 -19.97
CA PHE A 101 -8.79 1.37 -18.65
C PHE A 101 -8.85 2.87 -18.39
N THR A 102 -8.42 3.70 -19.33
CA THR A 102 -8.49 5.16 -19.17
C THR A 102 -9.94 5.66 -19.13
N LYS A 103 -10.87 5.01 -19.84
CA LYS A 103 -12.31 5.28 -19.69
C LYS A 103 -12.79 4.99 -18.27
N ARG A 104 -12.42 3.84 -17.67
CA ARG A 104 -12.72 3.53 -16.27
C ARG A 104 -12.11 4.52 -15.30
N MET A 105 -10.83 4.89 -15.48
CA MET A 105 -10.17 5.92 -14.67
C MET A 105 -10.91 7.26 -14.71
N ASN A 106 -11.34 7.71 -15.90
CA ASN A 106 -12.05 8.98 -16.07
C ASN A 106 -13.47 8.95 -15.50
N ASN A 107 -14.18 7.83 -15.64
CA ASN A 107 -15.49 7.63 -15.01
C ASN A 107 -15.37 7.65 -13.48
N THR A 108 -14.36 6.98 -12.94
CA THR A 108 -14.04 6.96 -11.51
C THR A 108 -13.73 8.38 -11.01
N ALA A 109 -12.89 9.13 -11.72
CA ALA A 109 -12.58 10.53 -11.41
C ALA A 109 -13.85 11.41 -11.36
N LYS A 110 -14.74 11.26 -12.35
CA LYS A 110 -16.02 11.98 -12.40
C LYS A 110 -16.89 11.68 -11.18
N GLN A 111 -17.00 10.43 -10.78
CA GLN A 111 -17.80 10.00 -9.63
C GLN A 111 -17.23 10.47 -8.29
N MET A 112 -15.92 10.64 -8.18
CA MET A 112 -15.26 11.27 -7.02
C MET A 112 -15.41 12.79 -6.97
N GLY A 113 -15.90 13.43 -8.05
CA GLY A 113 -15.97 14.88 -8.17
C GLY A 113 -14.65 15.54 -8.57
N MET A 114 -13.72 14.80 -9.19
CA MET A 114 -12.48 15.34 -9.76
C MET A 114 -12.77 16.05 -11.09
N LYS A 115 -13.31 17.28 -11.01
CA LYS A 115 -13.88 18.01 -12.16
C LYS A 115 -12.86 18.45 -13.21
N ASN A 116 -11.59 18.56 -12.84
CA ASN A 116 -10.52 19.11 -13.66
C ASN A 116 -9.40 18.07 -13.88
N THR A 117 -9.80 16.82 -14.14
CA THR A 117 -8.90 15.70 -14.35
C THR A 117 -9.28 14.90 -15.59
N HIS A 118 -8.29 14.58 -16.42
CA HIS A 118 -8.44 13.66 -17.54
C HIS A 118 -7.18 12.79 -17.69
N PHE A 119 -7.37 11.47 -17.64
CA PHE A 119 -6.31 10.48 -17.79
C PHE A 119 -6.29 9.93 -19.22
N LYS A 120 -5.09 9.89 -19.80
CA LYS A 120 -4.81 9.32 -21.14
C LYS A 120 -4.00 8.04 -21.13
N ASN A 121 -3.44 7.67 -19.98
CA ASN A 121 -2.66 6.45 -19.77
C ASN A 121 -2.67 6.08 -18.27
N ALA A 122 -2.19 4.89 -17.93
CA ALA A 122 -2.20 4.35 -16.57
C ALA A 122 -0.96 4.71 -15.74
N ASN A 123 0.08 5.28 -16.35
CA ASN A 123 1.37 5.48 -15.69
C ASN A 123 1.70 6.96 -15.43
N GLY A 124 1.05 7.89 -16.13
CA GLY A 124 1.24 9.33 -16.00
C GLY A 124 2.38 9.90 -16.85
N LEU A 125 2.86 9.18 -17.86
CA LEU A 125 3.76 9.77 -18.85
C LEU A 125 3.06 10.94 -19.55
N THR A 126 3.82 12.01 -19.80
CA THR A 126 3.30 13.26 -20.36
C THR A 126 2.69 13.00 -21.74
N GLN A 127 1.42 13.39 -21.90
CA GLN A 127 0.68 13.24 -23.14
C GLN A 127 -0.33 14.38 -23.26
N LYS A 128 -0.61 14.83 -24.50
CA LYS A 128 -1.64 15.84 -24.76
C LYS A 128 -3.00 15.37 -24.21
N GLY A 129 -3.67 16.24 -23.46
CA GLY A 129 -4.94 15.92 -22.79
C GLY A 129 -4.78 15.13 -21.49
N HIS A 130 -3.57 14.78 -21.04
CA HIS A 130 -3.36 14.13 -19.75
C HIS A 130 -3.10 15.18 -18.66
N TYR A 131 -4.08 15.44 -17.81
CA TYR A 131 -4.01 16.51 -16.81
C TYR A 131 -4.80 16.21 -15.54
N SER A 132 -4.48 16.96 -14.48
CA SER A 132 -5.18 16.97 -13.20
C SER A 132 -4.93 18.31 -12.50
N THR A 133 -5.51 18.48 -11.31
CA THR A 133 -5.23 19.61 -10.42
C THR A 133 -4.74 19.14 -9.04
N ALA A 134 -4.21 20.07 -8.23
CA ALA A 134 -3.85 19.77 -6.85
C ALA A 134 -5.09 19.46 -6.00
N ARG A 135 -6.23 20.12 -6.26
CA ARG A 135 -7.50 19.82 -5.60
C ARG A 135 -7.94 18.39 -5.86
N ASP A 136 -7.99 17.99 -7.13
CA ASP A 136 -8.47 16.67 -7.54
C ASP A 136 -7.55 15.55 -7.01
N MET A 137 -6.24 15.73 -7.07
CA MET A 137 -5.29 14.75 -6.51
C MET A 137 -5.37 14.66 -4.98
N THR A 138 -5.78 15.74 -4.29
CA THR A 138 -6.04 15.72 -2.85
C THR A 138 -7.32 14.93 -2.53
N ILE A 139 -8.37 15.09 -3.35
CA ILE A 139 -9.60 14.30 -3.27
C ILE A 139 -9.27 12.82 -3.43
N LEU A 140 -8.55 12.46 -4.49
CA LEU A 140 -8.10 11.08 -4.73
C LEU A 140 -7.26 10.55 -3.56
N GLY A 141 -6.34 11.34 -3.02
CA GLY A 141 -5.58 10.96 -1.84
C GLY A 141 -6.45 10.62 -0.63
N ARG A 142 -7.56 11.36 -0.42
CA ARG A 142 -8.52 11.07 0.64
C ARG A 142 -9.27 9.76 0.38
N HIS A 143 -9.70 9.50 -0.85
CA HIS A 143 -10.30 8.23 -1.23
C HIS A 143 -9.37 7.04 -1.01
N MET A 144 -8.09 7.17 -1.38
CA MET A 144 -7.08 6.11 -1.14
C MET A 144 -6.97 5.72 0.34
N VAL A 145 -7.05 6.71 1.25
CA VAL A 145 -6.95 6.46 2.70
C VAL A 145 -8.19 5.76 3.26
N TYR A 146 -9.39 6.16 2.81
CA TYR A 146 -10.63 5.76 3.46
C TYR A 146 -11.36 4.60 2.78
N ASP A 147 -11.25 4.47 1.47
CA ASP A 147 -11.95 3.43 0.70
C ASP A 147 -11.15 2.14 0.70
N TYR A 148 -9.81 2.24 0.62
CA TYR A 148 -8.89 1.12 0.54
C TYR A 148 -7.83 1.13 1.66
N PRO A 149 -8.22 1.23 2.95
CA PRO A 149 -7.27 1.30 4.07
C PRO A 149 -6.35 0.07 4.15
N ASP A 150 -6.83 -1.07 3.64
CA ASP A 150 -6.09 -2.31 3.63
C ASP A 150 -4.89 -2.28 2.69
N TYR A 151 -5.04 -1.61 1.54
CA TYR A 151 -4.03 -1.42 0.50
C TYR A 151 -3.20 -0.14 0.69
N TYR A 152 -3.73 0.85 1.40
CA TYR A 152 -3.07 2.13 1.64
C TYR A 152 -1.70 1.98 2.32
N ASN A 153 -1.52 0.92 3.11
CA ASN A 153 -0.25 0.60 3.76
C ASN A 153 0.94 0.45 2.78
N LEU A 154 0.71 0.21 1.49
CA LEU A 154 1.80 0.14 0.51
C LEU A 154 2.52 1.48 0.38
N PHE A 155 1.78 2.59 0.47
CA PHE A 155 2.32 3.92 0.31
C PHE A 155 3.14 4.38 1.53
N SER A 156 2.93 3.77 2.70
CA SER A 156 3.66 4.07 3.93
C SER A 156 5.00 3.33 4.03
N ARG A 157 5.23 2.29 3.23
CA ARG A 157 6.48 1.51 3.30
C ARG A 157 7.64 2.26 2.67
N LYS A 158 8.82 2.18 3.28
CA LYS A 158 10.06 2.73 2.71
C LYS A 158 10.63 1.86 1.58
N TYR A 159 10.32 0.56 1.59
CA TYR A 159 10.69 -0.41 0.57
C TYR A 159 9.70 -1.59 0.58
N THR A 160 9.72 -2.40 -0.47
CA THR A 160 8.94 -3.65 -0.54
C THR A 160 9.66 -4.68 -1.41
N ASN A 161 9.28 -5.95 -1.27
CA ASN A 161 9.71 -7.02 -2.17
C ASN A 161 8.72 -7.19 -3.35
N VAL A 162 9.27 -7.27 -4.56
CA VAL A 162 8.60 -7.52 -5.84
C VAL A 162 9.23 -8.77 -6.44
N GLY A 163 8.65 -9.94 -6.16
CA GLY A 163 9.12 -11.22 -6.70
C GLY A 163 10.60 -11.51 -6.46
N GLY A 164 11.07 -11.33 -5.22
CA GLY A 164 12.48 -11.54 -4.86
C GLY A 164 13.34 -10.28 -4.91
N GLN A 165 12.94 -9.26 -5.67
CA GLN A 165 13.67 -7.99 -5.74
C GLN A 165 13.18 -6.97 -4.70
N THR A 166 14.09 -6.40 -3.91
CA THR A 166 13.78 -5.25 -3.06
C THR A 166 13.74 -3.96 -3.88
N VAL A 167 12.61 -3.25 -3.82
CA VAL A 167 12.44 -1.94 -4.45
C VAL A 167 12.11 -0.87 -3.41
N TYR A 168 12.61 0.34 -3.64
CA TYR A 168 12.48 1.44 -2.69
C TYR A 168 11.35 2.39 -3.06
N ASN A 169 10.69 2.92 -2.03
CA ASN A 169 9.64 3.91 -2.21
C ASN A 169 10.24 5.22 -2.72
N THR A 170 9.67 5.77 -3.79
CA THR A 170 10.08 7.08 -4.32
C THR A 170 9.85 8.22 -3.33
N ASN A 171 8.95 8.03 -2.35
CA ASN A 171 8.68 8.96 -1.25
C ASN A 171 9.50 8.69 0.03
N ARG A 172 10.43 7.70 0.04
CA ARG A 172 11.12 7.23 1.26
C ARG A 172 11.76 8.34 2.09
N ARG A 173 12.31 9.38 1.46
CA ARG A 173 12.94 10.51 2.17
C ARG A 173 11.92 11.30 3.00
N PHE A 174 10.73 11.56 2.46
CA PHE A 174 9.68 12.26 3.19
C PHE A 174 9.09 11.36 4.29
N LEU A 175 8.87 10.07 3.97
CA LEU A 175 8.40 9.07 4.95
C LEU A 175 9.35 8.88 6.13
N THR A 176 10.67 9.02 5.92
CA THR A 176 11.65 8.94 7.01
C THR A 176 11.69 10.22 7.83
N ASN A 177 11.60 11.39 7.20
CA ASN A 177 11.98 12.64 7.85
C ASN A 177 10.80 13.42 8.43
N TYR A 178 9.55 13.12 8.05
CA TYR A 178 8.39 13.86 8.53
C TYR A 178 7.54 13.03 9.51
N SER A 179 7.43 13.48 10.75
CA SER A 179 6.70 12.78 11.81
C SER A 179 5.23 12.57 11.45
N GLY A 180 4.80 11.30 11.51
CA GLY A 180 3.45 10.86 11.18
C GLY A 180 3.20 10.61 9.70
N ALA A 181 4.17 10.82 8.81
CA ALA A 181 4.00 10.60 7.36
C ALA A 181 3.75 9.12 7.03
N ASP A 182 2.73 8.87 6.21
CA ASP A 182 2.33 7.51 5.82
C ASP A 182 1.91 7.38 4.35
N GLY A 183 2.22 8.37 3.52
CA GLY A 183 1.92 8.35 2.09
C GLY A 183 2.11 9.69 1.41
N ILE A 184 1.62 9.88 0.18
CA ILE A 184 1.01 8.85 -0.67
C ILE A 184 1.91 8.60 -1.87
N LYS A 185 2.05 9.57 -2.78
CA LYS A 185 2.70 9.33 -4.07
C LYS A 185 3.46 10.55 -4.59
N THR A 186 4.67 10.32 -5.08
CA THR A 186 5.45 11.31 -5.84
C THR A 186 5.18 11.18 -7.34
N GLY A 187 5.36 12.28 -8.07
CA GLY A 187 5.38 12.32 -9.53
C GLY A 187 6.46 13.27 -10.05
N TYR A 188 7.08 12.91 -11.18
CA TYR A 188 7.98 13.80 -11.90
C TYR A 188 7.95 13.48 -13.40
N THR A 189 7.87 14.53 -14.20
CA THR A 189 8.31 14.60 -15.60
C THR A 189 8.89 15.99 -15.80
N GLN A 190 9.66 16.20 -16.88
CA GLN A 190 10.19 17.53 -17.18
C GLN A 190 9.07 18.59 -17.28
N ALA A 191 7.94 18.22 -17.89
CA ALA A 191 6.78 19.12 -18.05
C ALA A 191 5.98 19.34 -16.75
N ALA A 192 5.98 18.37 -15.82
CA ALA A 192 5.20 18.44 -14.59
C ALA A 192 5.96 19.09 -13.41
N GLY A 193 7.29 19.04 -13.43
CA GLY A 193 8.11 19.31 -12.25
C GLY A 193 7.95 18.24 -11.17
N PHE A 194 8.42 18.53 -9.95
CA PHE A 194 8.39 17.60 -8.82
C PHE A 194 7.07 17.71 -8.05
N ASN A 195 6.23 16.68 -8.16
CA ASN A 195 4.91 16.59 -7.54
C ASN A 195 4.90 15.63 -6.34
N LEU A 196 4.05 15.87 -5.35
CA LEU A 196 3.79 14.97 -4.23
C LEU A 196 2.39 15.20 -3.66
N VAL A 197 1.61 14.11 -3.58
CA VAL A 197 0.46 14.00 -2.66
C VAL A 197 0.97 13.28 -1.41
N ALA A 198 0.98 13.96 -0.28
CA ALA A 198 1.45 13.43 1.00
C ALA A 198 0.30 13.33 2.01
N SER A 199 0.40 12.36 2.92
CA SER A 199 -0.45 12.31 4.11
C SER A 199 0.38 12.06 5.35
N ALA A 200 -0.07 12.65 6.46
CA ALA A 200 0.42 12.33 7.78
C ALA A 200 -0.73 12.27 8.79
N LYS A 201 -0.54 11.44 9.82
CA LYS A 201 -1.46 11.31 10.96
C LYS A 201 -0.72 11.55 12.27
N ARG A 202 -1.27 12.42 13.12
CA ARG A 202 -0.79 12.69 14.50
C ARG A 202 -2.00 12.62 15.44
N GLY A 203 -1.98 11.67 16.37
CA GLY A 203 -3.16 11.34 17.18
C GLY A 203 -4.37 11.02 16.29
N ASN A 204 -5.47 11.74 16.49
CA ASN A 204 -6.69 11.58 15.69
C ASN A 204 -6.72 12.45 14.42
N VAL A 205 -5.82 13.42 14.27
CA VAL A 205 -5.80 14.36 13.13
C VAL A 205 -5.06 13.74 11.96
N ARG A 206 -5.63 13.80 10.76
CA ARG A 206 -4.97 13.40 9.50
C ARG A 206 -5.01 14.55 8.51
N ILE A 207 -3.84 14.92 8.00
CA ILE A 207 -3.68 15.94 6.97
C ILE A 207 -3.28 15.29 5.66
N ILE A 208 -3.86 15.77 4.56
CA ILE A 208 -3.41 15.48 3.19
C ILE A 208 -2.98 16.81 2.54
N THR A 209 -1.79 16.80 1.96
CA THR A 209 -1.16 17.95 1.31
C THR A 209 -0.71 17.56 -0.09
N THR A 210 -1.06 18.37 -1.08
CA THR A 210 -0.65 18.16 -2.47
C THR A 210 0.14 19.36 -2.97
N VAL A 211 1.32 19.10 -3.52
CA VAL A 211 2.18 20.10 -4.17
C VAL A 211 2.47 19.63 -5.59
N PHE A 212 2.30 20.54 -6.54
CA PHE A 212 2.68 20.36 -7.94
C PHE A 212 3.82 21.33 -8.31
N GLY A 213 4.63 20.96 -9.30
CA GLY A 213 5.58 21.88 -9.94
C GLY A 213 6.76 22.30 -9.06
N GLY A 214 7.18 21.47 -8.10
CA GLY A 214 8.41 21.72 -7.35
C GLY A 214 9.64 21.73 -8.28
N LYS A 215 10.67 22.52 -7.93
CA LYS A 215 11.92 22.60 -8.72
C LYS A 215 12.86 21.42 -8.48
N SER A 216 12.79 20.83 -7.29
CA SER A 216 13.61 19.69 -6.88
C SER A 216 12.87 18.86 -5.82
N THR A 217 13.34 17.64 -5.57
CA THR A 217 12.86 16.80 -4.45
C THR A 217 12.93 17.53 -3.10
N THR A 218 14.04 18.25 -2.84
CA THR A 218 14.27 18.99 -1.59
C THR A 218 13.26 20.12 -1.43
N THR A 219 13.12 20.98 -2.43
CA THR A 219 12.21 22.14 -2.38
C THR A 219 10.75 21.70 -2.30
N ARG A 220 10.36 20.66 -3.05
CA ARG A 220 9.03 20.04 -2.94
C ARG A 220 8.76 19.52 -1.53
N ASN A 221 9.70 18.76 -0.95
CA ASN A 221 9.51 18.19 0.39
C ASN A 221 9.40 19.28 1.47
N ALA A 222 10.24 20.31 1.41
CA ALA A 222 10.17 21.44 2.32
C ALA A 222 8.81 22.15 2.22
N GLN A 223 8.31 22.36 1.00
CA GLN A 223 6.99 22.97 0.79
C GLN A 223 5.85 22.09 1.29
N VAL A 224 5.91 20.77 1.08
CA VAL A 224 4.93 19.83 1.61
C VAL A 224 4.94 19.82 3.13
N ALA A 225 6.12 19.75 3.77
CA ALA A 225 6.25 19.80 5.22
C ALA A 225 5.66 21.08 5.80
N LYS A 226 6.03 22.25 5.25
CA LYS A 226 5.49 23.56 5.65
C LYS A 226 3.96 23.62 5.58
N LEU A 227 3.37 23.15 4.48
CA LEU A 227 1.91 23.14 4.32
C LEU A 227 1.23 22.11 5.21
N MET A 228 1.89 21.00 5.50
CA MET A 228 1.36 19.96 6.37
C MET A 228 1.39 20.41 7.84
N ASP A 229 2.44 21.08 8.29
CA ASP A 229 2.52 21.70 9.63
C ASP A 229 1.45 22.80 9.79
N LEU A 230 1.26 23.64 8.77
CA LEU A 230 0.14 24.58 8.73
C LEU A 230 -1.22 23.87 8.81
N GLY A 231 -1.35 22.70 8.18
CA GLY A 231 -2.55 21.88 8.27
C GLY A 231 -2.80 21.40 9.69
N PHE A 232 -1.78 20.89 10.39
CA PHE A 232 -1.91 20.46 11.77
C PHE A 232 -2.21 21.62 12.73
N SER A 233 -1.62 22.80 12.52
CA SER A 233 -1.90 23.97 13.37
C SER A 233 -3.30 24.56 13.15
N ARG A 234 -3.87 24.42 11.96
CA ARG A 234 -5.24 24.90 11.65
C ARG A 234 -6.34 23.88 11.90
N ALA A 235 -6.01 22.60 11.99
CA ALA A 235 -7.01 21.56 12.18
C ALA A 235 -7.62 21.66 13.59
N LYS A 236 -8.96 21.68 13.66
CA LYS A 236 -9.68 21.65 14.93
C LYS A 236 -9.40 20.33 15.65
N ALA A 237 -9.26 20.36 16.97
CA ALA A 237 -9.01 19.14 17.75
C ALA A 237 -10.10 18.09 17.52
N ASN A 238 -11.37 18.51 17.68
CA ASN A 238 -12.54 17.66 17.54
C ASN A 238 -13.31 18.00 16.26
N VAL A 239 -13.34 17.06 15.32
CA VAL A 239 -14.20 17.11 14.13
C VAL A 239 -14.90 15.78 13.94
N ARG A 240 -16.15 15.81 13.49
CA ARG A 240 -16.86 14.60 13.10
C ARG A 240 -16.17 13.99 11.88
N LEU A 241 -15.84 12.70 11.95
CA LEU A 241 -15.37 11.95 10.80
C LEU A 241 -16.51 11.82 9.78
N VAL A 242 -16.33 12.40 8.61
CA VAL A 242 -17.17 12.23 7.43
C VAL A 242 -16.33 11.48 6.42
N ARG A 243 -16.65 10.21 6.15
CA ARG A 243 -15.93 9.45 5.12
C ARG A 243 -16.35 9.94 3.72
N PRO A 244 -15.44 9.94 2.72
CA PRO A 244 -15.87 10.13 1.34
C PRO A 244 -16.88 9.05 0.96
N LYS A 245 -17.83 9.38 0.07
CA LYS A 245 -18.73 8.39 -0.51
C LYS A 245 -17.94 7.60 -1.54
N VAL A 246 -17.89 6.28 -1.41
CA VAL A 246 -17.26 5.41 -2.41
C VAL A 246 -17.94 5.67 -3.77
N PRO A 247 -17.17 5.89 -4.85
CA PRO A 247 -17.70 6.03 -6.21
C PRO A 247 -18.62 4.86 -6.57
N SER A 248 -19.75 5.18 -7.21
CA SER A 248 -20.71 4.17 -7.65
C SER A 248 -20.21 3.48 -8.91
N TYR A 249 -19.44 2.42 -8.74
CA TYR A 249 -19.01 1.54 -9.81
C TYR A 249 -20.27 1.03 -10.53
N GLY A 250 -20.47 1.43 -11.79
CA GLY A 250 -21.60 0.93 -12.57
C GLY A 250 -21.51 -0.59 -12.65
N LYS A 251 -22.63 -1.30 -12.83
CA LYS A 251 -22.61 -2.76 -12.97
C LYS A 251 -21.67 -3.15 -14.12
N TYR A 252 -20.47 -3.66 -13.80
CA TYR A 252 -19.49 -4.06 -14.82
C TYR A 252 -19.81 -5.49 -15.27
N THR A 253 -19.92 -5.65 -16.58
CA THR A 253 -20.15 -6.95 -17.22
C THR A 253 -18.83 -7.63 -17.50
N LEU A 254 -18.60 -8.79 -16.89
CA LEU A 254 -17.46 -9.66 -17.18
C LEU A 254 -17.97 -10.79 -18.10
N ASN A 255 -17.44 -10.91 -19.32
CA ASN A 255 -17.89 -11.88 -20.32
C ASN A 255 -19.41 -11.87 -20.57
N GLY A 256 -20.03 -10.69 -20.65
CA GLY A 256 -21.47 -10.55 -20.86
C GLY A 256 -22.36 -10.87 -19.64
N LYS A 257 -21.77 -11.26 -18.50
CA LYS A 257 -22.50 -11.41 -17.23
C LYS A 257 -22.34 -10.16 -16.39
N VAL A 258 -23.48 -9.53 -16.07
CA VAL A 258 -23.57 -8.43 -15.10
C VAL A 258 -23.14 -8.97 -13.74
N LEU A 259 -22.02 -8.50 -13.19
CA LEU A 259 -21.73 -8.73 -11.78
C LEU A 259 -22.76 -7.92 -10.98
N ALA A 260 -23.61 -8.62 -10.21
CA ALA A 260 -24.57 -7.99 -9.32
C ALA A 260 -23.83 -7.08 -8.31
N GLU A 261 -24.51 -6.04 -7.85
CA GLU A 261 -24.03 -5.23 -6.72
C GLU A 261 -23.78 -6.17 -5.53
N LEU A 262 -22.52 -6.50 -5.28
CA LEU A 262 -22.11 -7.05 -4.00
C LEU A 262 -22.13 -5.88 -3.02
N SER A 263 -23.31 -5.54 -2.52
CA SER A 263 -23.42 -4.84 -1.24
C SER A 263 -22.55 -5.63 -0.25
N SER A 264 -21.50 -5.00 0.26
CA SER A 264 -20.56 -5.64 1.17
C SER A 264 -21.33 -6.40 2.25
N PRO A 265 -21.16 -7.73 2.39
CA PRO A 265 -21.84 -8.45 3.47
C PRO A 265 -21.29 -7.90 4.78
N THR A 266 -22.16 -7.23 5.53
CA THR A 266 -21.90 -6.92 6.94
C THR A 266 -21.97 -8.24 7.69
N LEU A 267 -20.82 -8.90 7.86
CA LEU A 267 -20.69 -9.98 8.83
C LEU A 267 -20.75 -9.33 10.22
N ARG A 268 -21.97 -9.14 10.74
CA ARG A 268 -22.23 -9.09 12.17
C ARG A 268 -22.83 -10.44 12.54
N PRO A 269 -22.12 -11.31 13.27
CA PRO A 269 -22.78 -12.30 14.08
C PRO A 269 -23.43 -11.56 15.25
N GLU A 270 -24.73 -11.67 15.37
CA GLU A 270 -25.46 -11.37 16.61
C GLU A 270 -25.06 -12.47 17.60
N VAL A 271 -24.29 -12.13 18.62
CA VAL A 271 -24.10 -13.00 19.78
C VAL A 271 -24.50 -12.20 21.01
N LEU A 272 -25.71 -12.47 21.48
CA LEU A 272 -26.14 -12.23 22.84
C LEU A 272 -25.31 -13.15 23.74
N VAL A 273 -24.43 -12.57 24.56
CA VAL A 273 -23.90 -13.25 25.75
C VAL A 273 -24.16 -12.33 26.93
N GLU A 274 -24.99 -12.81 27.86
CA GLU A 274 -25.16 -12.23 29.18
C GLU A 274 -23.81 -12.17 29.90
N MET A 275 -23.43 -10.98 30.35
CA MET A 275 -22.24 -10.78 31.17
C MET A 275 -22.59 -11.13 32.63
N GLY A 276 -22.15 -12.31 33.08
CA GLY A 276 -21.98 -12.62 34.49
C GLY A 276 -20.66 -12.02 35.00
N ASP A 277 -20.74 -11.36 36.15
CA ASP A 277 -19.65 -10.66 36.83
C ASP A 277 -18.43 -11.56 37.12
N MET A 278 -17.24 -11.08 36.73
CA MET A 278 -15.99 -11.43 37.41
C MET A 278 -15.09 -10.19 37.47
N GLN A 279 -15.02 -9.60 38.67
CA GLN A 279 -14.01 -8.65 39.09
C GLN A 279 -12.66 -9.36 39.21
N GLU A 280 -11.59 -8.74 38.70
CA GLU A 280 -10.29 -8.87 39.36
C GLU A 280 -9.38 -7.65 39.15
N LYS A 281 -8.60 -7.40 40.19
CA LYS A 281 -7.89 -6.17 40.57
C LYS A 281 -6.74 -5.82 39.63
N VAL A 282 -6.59 -4.53 39.35
CA VAL A 282 -5.38 -3.95 38.76
C VAL A 282 -4.66 -3.15 39.85
N GLU A 283 -3.49 -3.62 40.26
CA GLU A 283 -2.52 -2.86 41.04
C GLU A 283 -1.62 -2.05 40.09
N SER A 284 -1.50 -0.76 40.37
CA SER A 284 -0.69 0.21 39.64
C SER A 284 0.78 0.10 40.01
N VAL A 285 1.67 0.16 39.01
CA VAL A 285 3.10 0.44 39.23
C VAL A 285 3.51 1.58 38.31
N GLU A 286 3.88 2.71 38.93
CA GLU A 286 4.59 3.83 38.32
C GLU A 286 6.06 3.47 38.09
N VAL A 287 6.64 3.93 36.97
CA VAL A 287 8.11 4.02 36.85
C VAL A 287 8.47 5.32 36.14
N ASP A 288 9.32 6.09 36.80
CA ASP A 288 9.84 7.40 36.44
C ASP A 288 10.81 7.41 35.25
N PHE A 289 10.83 8.56 34.58
CA PHE A 289 11.76 8.95 33.53
C PHE A 289 13.09 9.44 34.11
N VAL A 290 14.22 9.02 33.53
CA VAL A 290 15.47 9.77 33.57
C VAL A 290 16.10 9.76 32.18
N GLY A 291 16.37 10.96 31.66
CA GLY A 291 16.99 11.19 30.36
C GLY A 291 18.52 11.28 30.45
N LEU A 292 19.17 11.13 29.30
CA LEU A 292 20.50 11.67 29.00
C LEU A 292 20.57 12.09 27.53
N ASP A 293 21.27 13.19 27.33
CA ASP A 293 21.28 14.09 26.19
C ASP A 293 22.42 13.80 25.18
N ASP A 294 22.21 14.28 23.95
CA ASP A 294 23.13 14.72 22.88
C ASP A 294 24.54 14.14 22.66
N SER A 295 24.82 13.74 21.41
CA SER A 295 25.71 14.52 20.53
C SER A 295 25.82 13.97 19.08
N ASN A 296 25.67 14.91 18.16
CA ASN A 296 25.93 14.98 16.71
C ASN A 296 27.14 14.16 16.18
N GLN A 297 27.00 13.49 15.03
CA GLN A 297 28.01 13.54 13.95
C GLN A 297 27.45 13.07 12.60
N SER A 298 27.74 13.88 11.60
CA SER A 298 27.33 13.82 10.20
C SER A 298 28.31 13.00 9.37
N GLU A 299 27.81 12.09 8.54
CA GLU A 299 28.57 11.58 7.39
C GLU A 299 27.78 11.69 6.09
N ILE A 300 28.48 12.27 5.11
CA ILE A 300 28.08 12.51 3.73
C ILE A 300 28.34 11.22 2.95
N ILE A 301 27.33 10.68 2.25
CA ILE A 301 27.55 9.64 1.24
C ILE A 301 26.92 10.09 -0.08
N GLU A 302 27.78 10.26 -1.08
CA GLU A 302 27.48 10.60 -2.46
C GLU A 302 26.58 9.54 -3.12
N LEU A 303 25.61 10.01 -3.92
CA LEU A 303 24.81 9.17 -4.81
C LEU A 303 25.41 9.22 -6.21
N GLY A 304 26.32 8.30 -6.50
CA GLY A 304 26.87 8.06 -7.84
C GLY A 304 26.53 6.65 -8.35
N GLY A 305 26.21 6.55 -9.64
CA GLY A 305 26.21 5.28 -10.38
C GLY A 305 24.86 4.81 -10.88
N ALA A 306 24.58 5.09 -12.16
CA ALA A 306 23.62 4.33 -12.95
C ALA A 306 24.12 2.89 -13.06
N SER A 307 23.31 1.91 -12.69
CA SER A 307 23.63 0.49 -12.92
C SER A 307 22.98 0.03 -14.22
N ASP A 308 23.82 -0.46 -15.12
CA ASP A 308 23.50 -1.10 -16.40
C ASP A 308 22.53 -2.29 -16.30
N PRO A 309 21.87 -2.68 -17.41
CA PRO A 309 20.83 -3.70 -17.42
C PRO A 309 21.41 -5.10 -17.16
N LEU A 310 20.88 -5.79 -16.14
CA LEU A 310 21.20 -7.20 -15.91
C LEU A 310 20.35 -8.10 -16.81
N MET A 311 21.01 -8.71 -17.78
CA MET A 311 20.56 -9.91 -18.47
C MET A 311 20.52 -11.07 -17.46
N ILE A 312 19.34 -11.64 -17.22
CA ILE A 312 19.22 -12.96 -16.58
C ILE A 312 18.57 -13.88 -17.60
N ASP A 313 19.34 -14.91 -17.95
CA ASP A 313 18.98 -15.96 -18.88
C ASP A 313 17.95 -16.93 -18.26
N GLY A 314 17.04 -17.42 -19.11
CA GLY A 314 16.40 -18.72 -18.98
C GLY A 314 15.50 -19.12 -17.80
N GLN A 315 15.37 -18.41 -16.67
CA GLN A 315 14.55 -18.92 -15.56
C GLN A 315 13.09 -18.42 -15.54
N GLU A 316 12.15 -19.37 -15.67
CA GLU A 316 10.76 -19.18 -15.28
C GLU A 316 10.68 -18.71 -13.82
N TRP A 317 9.87 -17.69 -13.58
CA TRP A 317 9.70 -16.99 -12.29
C TRP A 317 9.10 -17.85 -11.15
N ASP A 318 9.10 -19.18 -11.23
CA ASP A 318 8.54 -20.07 -10.21
C ASP A 318 9.35 -21.35 -9.93
N SER A 319 10.65 -21.41 -10.24
CA SER A 319 11.53 -22.52 -9.81
C SER A 319 12.64 -22.06 -8.86
N PHE A 320 12.27 -21.81 -7.60
CA PHE A 320 13.25 -21.82 -6.50
C PHE A 320 13.34 -23.22 -5.91
N SER A 321 14.39 -23.96 -6.27
CA SER A 321 14.86 -25.09 -5.48
C SER A 321 15.29 -24.60 -4.08
N PRO A 322 15.05 -25.38 -3.01
CA PRO A 322 15.54 -25.02 -1.68
C PRO A 322 17.06 -24.93 -1.70
N LEU A 323 17.61 -23.85 -1.14
CA LEU A 323 19.07 -23.67 -0.99
C LEU A 323 19.70 -24.90 -0.33
N PRO A 324 20.90 -25.34 -0.77
CA PRO A 324 21.62 -26.40 -0.10
C PRO A 324 21.95 -25.99 1.33
N ARG A 325 21.75 -26.89 2.29
CA ARG A 325 22.10 -26.68 3.70
C ARG A 325 23.60 -26.41 3.80
N PRO A 326 24.05 -25.34 4.49
CA PRO A 326 25.47 -25.19 4.77
C PRO A 326 25.93 -26.31 5.71
N ARG A 327 26.98 -27.04 5.32
CA ARG A 327 27.75 -27.86 6.24
C ARG A 327 28.59 -26.94 7.12
N GLY A 328 28.43 -27.12 8.43
CA GLY A 328 29.25 -26.71 9.58
C GLY A 328 30.15 -25.47 9.48
N LEU A 329 29.93 -24.51 10.39
CA LEU A 329 31.00 -23.92 11.21
C LEU A 329 30.43 -23.09 12.38
N THR A 330 30.90 -23.48 13.56
CA THR A 330 31.17 -22.80 14.84
C THR A 330 30.32 -21.60 15.27
N LEU A 331 29.62 -21.79 16.40
CA LEU A 331 29.00 -20.78 17.25
C LEU A 331 30.05 -19.77 17.76
N LEU A 332 29.89 -18.50 17.40
CA LEU A 332 30.42 -17.37 18.18
C LEU A 332 29.26 -16.75 18.96
N HIS A 333 29.41 -16.73 20.29
CA HIS A 333 28.47 -16.12 21.22
C HIS A 333 28.50 -14.59 21.08
N GLY A 334 27.35 -14.01 20.72
CA GLY A 334 27.07 -12.58 20.75
C GLY A 334 25.56 -12.40 20.94
N THR A 335 25.16 -11.90 22.10
CA THR A 335 23.82 -11.92 22.67
C THR A 335 22.81 -11.02 21.94
N ASN A 336 21.90 -11.65 21.19
CA ASN A 336 20.46 -11.37 21.15
C ASN A 336 19.79 -12.48 20.33
N ILE A 337 19.65 -13.67 20.93
CA ILE A 337 18.86 -14.76 20.35
C ILE A 337 17.39 -14.33 20.47
N VAL A 338 16.88 -13.67 19.44
CA VAL A 338 15.44 -13.42 19.32
C VAL A 338 14.79 -14.79 19.09
N SER A 339 14.21 -15.35 20.15
CA SER A 339 13.51 -16.63 20.10
C SER A 339 12.33 -16.51 19.12
N LYS A 340 12.38 -17.25 18.01
CA LYS A 340 11.30 -17.31 17.01
C LYS A 340 10.25 -18.33 17.43
N ASN A 341 9.78 -18.18 18.66
CA ASN A 341 8.90 -19.12 19.35
C ASN A 341 7.44 -18.66 19.34
N SER A 342 7.08 -17.72 18.46
CA SER A 342 5.73 -17.21 18.37
C SER A 342 5.19 -17.28 16.94
N GLY A 343 3.89 -17.10 16.84
CA GLY A 343 3.13 -17.15 15.61
C GLY A 343 1.80 -16.43 15.74
N VAL A 344 1.01 -16.50 14.68
CA VAL A 344 -0.37 -16.02 14.66
C VAL A 344 -1.28 -17.04 13.99
N VAL A 345 -2.50 -17.16 14.51
CA VAL A 345 -3.60 -17.90 13.89
C VAL A 345 -4.57 -16.89 13.30
N LEU A 346 -4.85 -16.98 12.00
CA LEU A 346 -5.62 -16.00 11.23
C LEU A 346 -7.02 -16.52 10.84
N GLY A 347 -7.56 -17.43 11.64
CA GLY A 347 -8.89 -18.03 11.46
C GLY A 347 -8.89 -19.46 10.90
N THR A 348 -10.09 -20.02 10.87
CA THR A 348 -10.38 -21.38 10.36
C THR A 348 -11.30 -21.27 9.15
N TYR A 349 -10.98 -22.01 8.08
CA TYR A 349 -11.66 -21.91 6.79
C TYR A 349 -12.15 -23.28 6.33
N TYR A 350 -13.32 -23.36 5.72
CA TYR A 350 -13.88 -24.63 5.25
C TYR A 350 -13.10 -25.27 4.08
N SER A 351 -12.13 -24.58 3.47
CA SER A 351 -11.28 -25.16 2.42
C SER A 351 -9.86 -24.58 2.40
N LYS A 352 -8.90 -25.38 1.91
CA LYS A 352 -7.50 -24.94 1.71
C LYS A 352 -7.41 -23.79 0.71
N SER A 353 -8.31 -23.75 -0.27
CA SER A 353 -8.38 -22.67 -1.26
C SER A 353 -8.74 -21.34 -0.60
N LEU A 354 -9.79 -21.33 0.23
CA LEU A 354 -10.21 -20.11 0.94
C LEU A 354 -9.19 -19.67 1.98
N ALA A 355 -8.59 -20.60 2.72
CA ALA A 355 -7.50 -20.30 3.65
C ALA A 355 -6.32 -19.65 2.92
N ASN A 356 -5.95 -20.17 1.75
CA ASN A 356 -4.91 -19.57 0.92
C ASN A 356 -5.31 -18.20 0.36
N SER A 357 -6.56 -18.00 -0.07
CA SER A 357 -7.04 -16.70 -0.55
C SER A 357 -6.96 -15.63 0.56
N ASN A 358 -7.42 -15.96 1.76
CA ASN A 358 -7.35 -15.06 2.91
C ASN A 358 -5.91 -14.83 3.37
N ALA A 359 -5.08 -15.87 3.48
CA ALA A 359 -3.65 -15.74 3.77
C ALA A 359 -2.99 -14.70 2.88
N ARG A 360 -3.31 -14.76 1.60
CA ARG A 360 -2.75 -13.90 0.55
C ARG A 360 -3.22 -12.46 0.65
N ARG A 361 -4.49 -12.23 0.99
CA ARG A 361 -5.02 -10.91 1.33
C ARG A 361 -4.28 -10.33 2.54
N LEU A 362 -4.13 -11.12 3.60
CA LEU A 362 -3.49 -10.71 4.85
C LEU A 362 -1.97 -10.47 4.69
N GLU A 363 -1.27 -11.32 3.92
CA GLU A 363 0.13 -11.15 3.50
C GLU A 363 0.36 -9.92 2.62
N PHE A 364 -0.68 -9.38 1.99
CA PHE A 364 -0.60 -8.12 1.28
C PHE A 364 -0.79 -6.93 2.25
N MET A 365 -1.62 -7.13 3.27
CA MET A 365 -1.96 -6.17 4.32
C MET A 365 -0.89 -5.99 5.41
N VAL A 366 -0.06 -7.00 5.73
CA VAL A 366 0.90 -6.92 6.85
C VAL A 366 2.30 -7.44 6.51
N PRO A 367 2.93 -7.00 5.42
CA PRO A 367 3.93 -7.86 4.79
C PRO A 367 5.26 -7.80 5.52
N SER A 368 5.68 -6.62 6.01
CA SER A 368 6.95 -6.45 6.74
C SER A 368 7.11 -7.38 7.93
N GLU A 369 6.01 -7.70 8.62
CA GLU A 369 5.99 -8.51 9.83
C GLU A 369 5.73 -10.00 9.54
N LEU A 370 5.09 -10.33 8.42
CA LEU A 370 4.82 -11.72 8.00
C LEU A 370 5.97 -12.32 7.16
N PHE A 371 6.87 -11.51 6.59
CA PHE A 371 7.92 -11.99 5.67
C PHE A 371 8.91 -12.99 6.27
N SER A 372 9.14 -12.96 7.58
CA SER A 372 10.07 -13.87 8.25
C SER A 372 9.40 -15.15 8.77
N ALA A 373 8.07 -15.25 8.70
CA ALA A 373 7.29 -16.33 9.27
C ALA A 373 6.86 -17.36 8.22
N LYS A 374 6.85 -18.63 8.62
CA LYS A 374 6.40 -19.75 7.79
C LYS A 374 4.88 -19.87 7.85
N LYS A 375 4.21 -19.78 6.70
CA LYS A 375 2.78 -20.11 6.58
C LYS A 375 2.56 -21.61 6.75
N VAL A 376 1.59 -21.98 7.58
CA VAL A 376 1.18 -23.37 7.85
C VAL A 376 -0.33 -23.46 7.74
N LEU A 377 -0.83 -24.48 7.04
CA LEU A 377 -2.25 -24.82 6.97
C LEU A 377 -2.44 -26.16 7.66
N ILE A 378 -3.28 -26.21 8.69
CA ILE A 378 -3.57 -27.43 9.46
C ILE A 378 -5.06 -27.74 9.31
N ASP A 379 -5.38 -28.97 8.93
CA ASP A 379 -6.75 -29.46 8.98
C ASP A 379 -6.99 -30.03 10.39
N ASP A 380 -7.94 -29.45 11.13
CA ASP A 380 -8.26 -29.87 12.51
C ASP A 380 -9.55 -30.70 12.60
N GLY A 381 -10.11 -31.14 11.46
CA GLY A 381 -11.37 -31.86 11.37
C GLY A 381 -12.62 -30.97 11.44
N ARG A 382 -12.49 -29.71 11.86
CA ARG A 382 -13.55 -28.68 11.79
C ARG A 382 -13.31 -27.66 10.68
N GLY A 383 -12.08 -27.59 10.19
CA GLY A 383 -11.70 -26.86 8.98
C GLY A 383 -10.18 -26.71 8.85
N ILE A 384 -9.79 -25.85 7.90
CA ILE A 384 -8.40 -25.51 7.63
C ILE A 384 -8.01 -24.27 8.43
N VAL A 385 -7.22 -24.47 9.48
CA VAL A 385 -6.64 -23.42 10.32
C VAL A 385 -5.43 -22.80 9.62
N LEU A 386 -5.46 -21.48 9.41
CA LEU A 386 -4.36 -20.72 8.84
C LEU A 386 -3.45 -20.17 9.93
N LYS A 387 -2.17 -20.57 9.91
CA LYS A 387 -1.16 -20.11 10.87
C LYS A 387 0.06 -19.50 10.17
N TYR A 388 0.72 -18.57 10.84
CA TYR A 388 2.10 -18.17 10.53
C TYR A 388 2.95 -18.40 11.77
N ILE A 389 4.04 -19.14 11.65
CA ILE A 389 4.91 -19.52 12.77
C ILE A 389 6.36 -19.09 12.51
N GLY A 390 7.18 -19.00 13.54
CA GLY A 390 8.60 -18.63 13.41
C GLY A 390 8.83 -17.11 13.41
N MET A 391 7.95 -16.38 14.10
CA MET A 391 8.09 -14.95 14.39
C MET A 391 8.46 -14.76 15.86
N ASP A 392 9.09 -13.64 16.18
CA ASP A 392 9.26 -13.21 17.56
C ASP A 392 7.93 -12.71 18.13
N GLU A 393 7.81 -12.71 19.45
CA GLU A 393 6.61 -12.30 20.17
C GLU A 393 6.13 -10.89 19.80
N LYS A 394 7.04 -9.91 19.78
CA LYS A 394 6.69 -8.52 19.44
C LYS A 394 6.13 -8.42 18.02
N SER A 395 6.71 -9.16 17.08
CA SER A 395 6.20 -9.25 15.70
C SER A 395 4.83 -9.91 15.64
N ALA A 396 4.61 -11.02 16.34
CA ALA A 396 3.31 -11.71 16.38
C ALA A 396 2.19 -10.82 16.95
N GLU A 397 2.45 -10.16 18.08
CA GLU A 397 1.52 -9.19 18.67
C GLU A 397 1.24 -8.01 17.74
N LYS A 398 2.28 -7.48 17.08
CA LYS A 398 2.13 -6.38 16.12
C LYS A 398 1.25 -6.80 14.94
N VAL A 399 1.44 -8.01 14.41
CA VAL A 399 0.61 -8.56 13.32
C VAL A 399 -0.84 -8.65 13.78
N CYS A 400 -1.13 -9.28 14.93
CA CYS A 400 -2.50 -9.39 15.41
C CYS A 400 -3.12 -8.03 15.72
N ARG A 401 -2.37 -7.09 16.30
CA ARG A 401 -2.86 -5.73 16.52
C ARG A 401 -3.26 -5.03 15.22
N ILE A 402 -2.49 -5.22 14.15
CA ILE A 402 -2.80 -4.65 12.83
C ILE A 402 -4.06 -5.32 12.24
N LEU A 403 -4.15 -6.65 12.31
CA LEU A 403 -5.26 -7.42 11.73
C LEU A 403 -6.58 -7.21 12.48
N VAL A 404 -6.57 -7.23 13.82
CA VAL A 404 -7.75 -6.96 14.66
C VAL A 404 -8.27 -5.54 14.43
N ARG A 405 -7.39 -4.54 14.33
CA ARG A 405 -7.79 -3.16 13.97
C ARG A 405 -8.44 -3.06 12.59
N ARG A 406 -8.19 -4.04 11.72
CA ARG A 406 -8.76 -4.17 10.37
C ARG A 406 -9.91 -5.18 10.34
N LYS A 407 -10.51 -5.50 11.49
CA LYS A 407 -11.63 -6.45 11.63
C LYS A 407 -11.34 -7.83 11.04
N SER A 408 -10.07 -8.24 11.04
CA SER A 408 -9.66 -9.59 10.65
C SER A 408 -9.36 -10.39 11.90
N GLU A 409 -9.73 -11.68 11.90
CA GLU A 409 -9.41 -12.59 12.99
C GLU A 409 -7.90 -12.74 13.13
N CYS A 410 -7.41 -12.66 14.37
CA CYS A 410 -6.04 -12.97 14.70
C CYS A 410 -5.91 -13.36 16.17
N GLN A 411 -5.22 -14.47 16.43
CA GLN A 411 -4.82 -14.88 17.78
C GLN A 411 -3.31 -15.07 17.79
N VAL A 412 -2.64 -14.56 18.82
CA VAL A 412 -1.21 -14.80 19.02
C VAL A 412 -1.04 -16.23 19.50
N LEU A 413 -0.09 -16.93 18.89
CA LEU A 413 0.29 -18.30 19.23
C LEU A 413 1.67 -18.27 19.88
N TYR A 414 1.76 -18.72 21.12
CA TYR A 414 3.03 -18.91 21.83
C TYR A 414 3.43 -20.39 21.70
N ILE A 415 4.56 -20.65 21.09
CA ILE A 415 5.13 -21.99 20.88
C ILE A 415 6.20 -22.18 21.96
N ARG A 416 5.87 -22.94 23.00
CA ARG A 416 6.83 -23.29 24.05
C ARG A 416 7.80 -24.36 23.58
#